data_AF-A0A086TGR2-F1
#
_entry.id   AF-A0A086TGR2-F1
#
_cell.length_a   1.000
_cell.length_b   1.000
_cell.length_c   1.000
_cell.angle_alpha   90.00
_cell.angle_beta   90.00
_cell.angle_gamma   90.00
#
_symmetry.space_group_name_H-M   'P 1'
#
loop_
_entity.id
_entity.type
_entity.pdbx_description
1 polymer ?
#
loop_
_entity_poly.entity_id
_entity_poly.type
_entity_poly.pdbx_seq_one_letter_code
_entity_poly.pdbx_strand_id
1 'polypeptide(L)'
;MLFKPFIFICGLALACANSVNGLNQRSGGLDNSILQDGPKPRSFLRNTCAKGGKGKGRKNTSSTASSLILATDAPTDIPSAVSLPAATTSPPPVSAAPAENPTSPVPVSGAGGAFDPSAAAEAHQFDSTATRERQSVHIRSSRDGRCLSVDPTAGDFRQNLIPVGMAECDDEDARQKFDIVTTGKHNDGRLGKALVVSVLMKGCLSFDGRREKGDTVTMFSCGGRAAGDGETDNAQLYPFDGSDDMVLAPASGKGHVCLVAGPERLVSRHCRQSRKKKQAFELVDVF
;
A
#
# COMPACT_ATOMS: atom_id res chain seq x y z
N MET A 1 -67.78 -46.48 7.29
CA MET A 1 -68.19 -45.31 6.46
C MET A 1 -67.11 -44.26 6.61
N LEU A 2 -66.53 -43.61 5.61
CA LEU A 2 -66.38 -43.79 4.17
C LEU A 2 -65.20 -42.86 3.79
N PHE A 3 -64.49 -43.19 2.71
CA PHE A 3 -63.21 -42.65 2.22
C PHE A 3 -63.19 -41.14 1.83
N LYS A 4 -61.96 -40.58 1.77
CA LYS A 4 -61.53 -39.26 1.20
C LYS A 4 -61.90 -39.08 -0.29
N PRO A 5 -61.78 -37.86 -0.90
CA PRO A 5 -60.50 -37.40 -1.51
C PRO A 5 -60.23 -35.87 -1.32
N PHE A 6 -59.00 -35.39 -1.10
CA PHE A 6 -57.97 -34.99 -2.08
C PHE A 6 -58.48 -34.19 -3.30
N ILE A 7 -58.19 -32.87 -3.33
CA ILE A 7 -58.19 -32.05 -4.55
C ILE A 7 -56.84 -31.33 -4.67
N PHE A 8 -56.20 -31.62 -5.79
CA PHE A 8 -55.01 -31.02 -6.39
C PHE A 8 -55.45 -29.79 -7.18
N ILE A 9 -54.75 -28.65 -7.09
CA ILE A 9 -54.84 -27.60 -8.12
C ILE A 9 -53.42 -27.30 -8.61
N CYS A 10 -53.27 -27.49 -9.92
CA CYS A 10 -52.07 -27.38 -10.72
C CYS A 10 -52.19 -26.11 -11.58
N GLY A 11 -51.07 -25.38 -11.72
CA GLY A 11 -50.68 -24.63 -12.92
C GLY A 11 -51.39 -23.33 -13.29
N LEU A 12 -50.62 -22.24 -13.40
CA LEU A 12 -50.54 -21.53 -14.68
C LEU A 12 -49.24 -20.72 -14.77
N ALA A 13 -48.42 -21.07 -15.77
CA ALA A 13 -47.27 -20.32 -16.24
C ALA A 13 -47.74 -19.13 -17.08
N LEU A 14 -47.08 -17.97 -16.95
CA LEU A 14 -47.17 -16.89 -17.92
C LEU A 14 -45.79 -16.65 -18.52
N ALA A 15 -45.63 -17.11 -19.75
CA ALA A 15 -44.53 -16.76 -20.63
C ALA A 15 -44.88 -15.43 -21.33
N CYS A 16 -43.92 -14.50 -21.39
CA CYS A 16 -43.88 -13.48 -22.42
C CYS A 16 -42.72 -13.79 -23.35
N ALA A 17 -43.06 -14.31 -24.53
CA ALA A 17 -42.21 -14.25 -25.71
C ALA A 17 -42.41 -12.89 -26.38
N ASN A 18 -41.33 -12.28 -26.85
CA ASN A 18 -41.39 -11.51 -28.09
C ASN A 18 -40.09 -11.69 -28.87
N SER A 19 -40.29 -11.75 -30.18
CA SER A 19 -39.48 -12.44 -31.17
C SER A 19 -38.66 -11.47 -32.03
N VAL A 20 -37.51 -11.99 -32.49
CA VAL A 20 -36.73 -11.75 -33.72
C VAL A 20 -36.63 -10.36 -34.38
N ASN A 21 -35.38 -9.94 -34.61
CA ASN A 21 -34.73 -9.79 -35.93
C ASN A 21 -33.31 -9.26 -35.67
N GLY A 22 -32.22 -9.64 -36.32
CA GLY A 22 -31.96 -10.50 -37.46
C GLY A 22 -30.45 -10.43 -37.73
N LEU A 23 -29.89 -11.53 -38.24
CA LEU A 23 -28.49 -11.73 -38.59
C LEU A 23 -27.90 -10.64 -39.52
N ASN A 24 -26.63 -10.30 -39.34
CA ASN A 24 -25.64 -10.45 -40.42
C ASN A 24 -24.20 -10.40 -39.90
N GLN A 25 -23.51 -11.55 -39.89
CA GLN A 25 -22.05 -11.60 -39.93
C GLN A 25 -21.63 -11.79 -41.38
N ARG A 26 -20.70 -10.98 -41.87
CA ARG A 26 -19.99 -11.25 -43.12
C ARG A 26 -18.50 -10.96 -42.95
N SER A 27 -17.75 -11.96 -43.38
CA SER A 27 -16.31 -12.17 -43.28
C SER A 27 -15.52 -11.44 -44.38
N GLY A 28 -14.20 -11.38 -44.19
CA GLY A 28 -13.17 -11.04 -45.20
C GLY A 28 -12.66 -9.60 -45.05
N GLY A 29 -11.38 -9.28 -45.12
CA GLY A 29 -10.20 -9.96 -45.65
C GLY A 29 -9.27 -8.87 -46.22
N LEU A 30 -7.97 -9.01 -45.96
CA LEU A 30 -6.78 -8.29 -46.45
C LEU A 30 -6.93 -7.44 -47.74
N ASP A 31 -6.43 -6.19 -47.76
CA ASP A 31 -5.15 -5.80 -48.42
C ASP A 31 -4.92 -4.29 -48.58
N ASN A 32 -3.63 -3.99 -48.73
CA ASN A 32 -2.84 -2.76 -48.90
C ASN A 32 -3.35 -1.56 -49.74
N SER A 33 -2.84 -0.39 -49.30
CA SER A 33 -2.32 0.77 -50.06
C SER A 33 -3.26 1.64 -50.90
N ILE A 34 -3.24 2.97 -50.64
CA ILE A 34 -2.76 4.01 -51.59
C ILE A 34 -2.90 5.43 -50.99
N LEU A 35 -1.84 6.20 -51.19
CA LEU A 35 -1.66 7.66 -51.11
C LEU A 35 -2.86 8.51 -51.62
N GLN A 36 -3.21 9.61 -50.93
CA GLN A 36 -3.10 11.00 -51.45
C GLN A 36 -3.76 12.06 -50.53
N ASP A 37 -2.99 13.14 -50.34
CA ASP A 37 -3.37 14.56 -50.28
C ASP A 37 -4.30 15.12 -49.18
N GLY A 38 -3.71 16.00 -48.36
CA GLY A 38 -4.41 16.97 -47.50
C GLY A 38 -5.00 18.15 -48.30
N PRO A 39 -5.65 19.13 -47.63
CA PRO A 39 -4.85 20.22 -47.04
C PRO A 39 -5.39 20.91 -45.76
N LYS A 40 -4.42 21.43 -44.98
CA LYS A 40 -4.38 22.67 -44.15
C LYS A 40 -5.43 22.92 -43.04
N PRO A 41 -5.00 23.05 -41.77
CA PRO A 41 -5.75 23.79 -40.75
C PRO A 41 -5.50 25.30 -40.81
N ARG A 42 -6.59 26.07 -40.68
CA ARG A 42 -6.62 27.54 -40.62
C ARG A 42 -6.12 28.05 -39.27
N SER A 43 -5.30 29.09 -39.35
CA SER A 43 -4.91 30.02 -38.29
C SER A 43 -6.12 30.73 -37.65
N PHE A 44 -6.12 30.86 -36.32
CA PHE A 44 -6.74 31.99 -35.64
C PHE A 44 -5.80 32.52 -34.57
N LEU A 45 -5.05 33.57 -34.95
CA LEU A 45 -4.40 34.46 -34.00
C LEU A 45 -5.43 35.46 -33.45
N ARG A 46 -5.34 35.59 -32.12
CA ARG A 46 -5.61 36.73 -31.24
C ARG A 46 -5.96 38.06 -31.92
N ASN A 47 -7.04 38.67 -31.42
CA ASN A 47 -7.33 40.08 -31.62
C ASN A 47 -7.05 40.88 -30.33
N THR A 48 -6.44 42.03 -30.55
CA THR A 48 -5.92 43.04 -29.63
C THR A 48 -6.93 44.14 -29.30
N CYS A 49 -6.72 44.86 -28.18
CA CYS A 49 -6.82 46.33 -27.99
C CYS A 49 -6.75 46.65 -26.48
N ALA A 50 -6.18 47.74 -25.94
CA ALA A 50 -5.27 48.80 -26.37
C ALA A 50 -4.99 49.74 -25.15
N LYS A 51 -3.95 50.58 -25.27
CA LYS A 51 -3.58 51.82 -24.50
C LYS A 51 -2.87 51.62 -23.15
N GLY A 52 -1.70 52.19 -22.84
CA GLY A 52 -0.81 53.14 -23.52
C GLY A 52 -0.35 54.25 -22.55
N GLY A 53 0.97 54.43 -22.34
CA GLY A 53 1.51 55.63 -21.67
C GLY A 53 2.96 55.59 -21.15
N LYS A 54 3.91 56.07 -21.98
CA LYS A 54 5.16 56.89 -21.74
C LYS A 54 5.99 56.67 -20.45
N GLY A 55 7.33 56.59 -20.40
CA GLY A 55 8.42 56.80 -21.37
C GLY A 55 9.73 57.23 -20.65
N LYS A 56 10.89 57.08 -21.34
CA LYS A 56 12.30 57.52 -21.04
C LYS A 56 13.11 56.65 -20.07
N GLY A 57 14.38 56.27 -20.30
CA GLY A 57 15.33 56.48 -21.40
C GLY A 57 16.78 56.13 -20.97
N ARG A 58 17.67 55.92 -21.96
CA ARG A 58 19.17 55.79 -21.96
C ARG A 58 19.74 54.43 -21.51
N LYS A 59 20.47 53.64 -22.33
CA LYS A 59 21.68 53.77 -23.22
C LYS A 59 22.98 53.34 -22.52
N ASN A 60 23.62 52.27 -23.03
CA ASN A 60 25.06 52.12 -23.38
C ASN A 60 25.47 50.62 -23.47
N THR A 61 25.73 50.08 -24.68
CA THR A 61 27.05 49.84 -25.37
C THR A 61 27.94 48.76 -24.71
N SER A 62 28.07 47.59 -25.36
CA SER A 62 29.24 47.11 -26.17
C SER A 62 30.39 46.56 -25.30
N SER A 63 30.84 45.30 -25.40
CA SER A 63 31.74 44.73 -26.44
C SER A 63 32.15 43.31 -25.98
N THR A 64 32.10 42.26 -26.80
CA THR A 64 33.09 41.72 -27.76
C THR A 64 34.12 40.73 -27.16
N ALA A 65 33.93 39.44 -27.49
CA ALA A 65 34.89 38.38 -27.91
C ALA A 65 36.12 38.05 -27.03
N SER A 66 36.87 36.94 -27.15
CA SER A 66 36.91 35.77 -28.03
C SER A 66 37.89 34.72 -27.43
N SER A 67 37.97 33.54 -28.07
CA SER A 67 39.15 32.66 -28.21
C SER A 67 39.29 31.38 -27.35
N LEU A 68 38.82 30.27 -27.95
CA LEU A 68 39.56 29.05 -28.41
C LEU A 68 40.89 28.66 -27.77
N ILE A 69 41.01 27.37 -27.37
CA ILE A 69 42.17 26.49 -27.67
C ILE A 69 41.70 25.03 -27.85
N LEU A 70 42.19 24.36 -28.91
CA LEU A 70 42.17 22.89 -29.18
C LEU A 70 43.17 22.16 -28.24
N ALA A 71 43.34 20.83 -28.10
CA ALA A 71 43.16 19.68 -29.00
C ALA A 71 43.35 18.34 -28.22
N THR A 72 43.00 17.23 -28.92
CA THR A 72 43.66 15.90 -28.99
C THR A 72 43.49 14.79 -27.94
N ASP A 73 43.19 13.62 -28.54
CA ASP A 73 43.57 12.23 -28.25
C ASP A 73 42.67 11.28 -27.44
N ALA A 74 42.34 10.18 -28.14
CA ALA A 74 41.90 8.86 -27.70
C ALA A 74 42.90 7.85 -28.32
N PRO A 75 42.84 6.51 -28.10
CA PRO A 75 42.25 5.71 -27.01
C PRO A 75 43.30 4.78 -26.36
N THR A 76 42.96 4.05 -25.28
CA THR A 76 43.74 2.86 -24.88
C THR A 76 42.83 1.80 -24.27
N ASP A 77 42.91 0.61 -24.86
CA ASP A 77 42.15 -0.61 -24.58
C ASP A 77 42.33 -1.16 -23.17
N ILE A 78 41.25 -1.78 -22.67
CA ILE A 78 41.18 -2.54 -21.42
C ILE A 78 41.22 -4.04 -21.77
N PRO A 79 42.04 -4.88 -21.11
CA PRO A 79 41.92 -6.33 -21.26
C PRO A 79 40.74 -6.89 -20.45
N SER A 80 39.84 -7.58 -21.15
CA SER A 80 38.77 -8.42 -20.58
C SER A 80 39.35 -9.67 -19.92
N ALA A 81 39.12 -9.83 -18.63
CA ALA A 81 39.32 -11.09 -17.92
C ALA A 81 38.10 -12.01 -18.11
N VAL A 82 38.33 -13.18 -18.72
CA VAL A 82 37.36 -14.28 -18.80
C VAL A 82 37.64 -15.24 -17.65
N SER A 83 36.65 -15.53 -16.81
CA SER A 83 36.71 -16.61 -15.83
C SER A 83 35.32 -17.25 -15.60
N LEU A 84 35.21 -18.48 -16.13
CA LEU A 84 34.48 -19.69 -15.73
C LEU A 84 32.99 -19.67 -15.30
N PRO A 85 32.22 -20.71 -15.71
CA PRO A 85 30.88 -21.00 -15.20
C PRO A 85 30.94 -21.94 -13.98
N ALA A 86 30.07 -21.74 -13.00
CA ALA A 86 29.72 -22.78 -12.03
C ALA A 86 28.23 -22.65 -11.65
N ALA A 87 27.52 -23.75 -11.85
CA ALA A 87 26.10 -23.89 -11.61
C ALA A 87 25.79 -24.20 -10.14
N THR A 88 24.58 -23.83 -9.74
CA THR A 88 23.72 -24.43 -8.69
C THR A 88 24.29 -24.57 -7.28
N THR A 89 23.78 -23.73 -6.38
CA THR A 89 23.31 -24.20 -5.07
C THR A 89 21.97 -23.55 -4.77
N SER A 90 20.99 -24.40 -4.43
CA SER A 90 19.64 -24.01 -4.02
C SER A 90 19.65 -22.97 -2.89
N PRO A 91 18.65 -22.08 -2.80
CA PRO A 91 18.52 -21.19 -1.66
C PRO A 91 18.35 -22.00 -0.36
N PRO A 92 18.92 -21.51 0.77
CA PRO A 92 18.82 -22.17 2.07
C PRO A 92 17.37 -22.26 2.56
N PRO A 93 17.07 -23.16 3.51
CA PRO A 93 15.73 -23.36 4.06
C PRO A 93 15.20 -22.06 4.65
N VAL A 94 13.88 -21.89 4.57
CA VAL A 94 13.10 -20.76 5.12
C VAL A 94 13.60 -20.47 6.53
N SER A 95 14.39 -19.40 6.67
CA SER A 95 14.89 -18.97 7.97
C SER A 95 13.67 -18.57 8.79
N ALA A 96 13.53 -19.13 9.99
CA ALA A 96 12.53 -18.66 10.92
C ALA A 96 12.73 -17.14 11.08
N ALA A 97 11.67 -16.36 10.89
CA ALA A 97 11.73 -14.91 10.98
C ALA A 97 12.35 -14.49 12.34
N PRO A 98 13.21 -13.47 12.37
CA PRO A 98 13.93 -13.10 13.58
C PRO A 98 12.99 -12.51 14.64
N ALA A 99 13.17 -12.94 15.89
CA ALA A 99 12.41 -12.42 17.04
C ALA A 99 12.86 -11.00 17.45
N GLU A 100 14.05 -10.58 17.00
CA GLU A 100 14.60 -9.24 17.21
C GLU A 100 14.62 -8.42 15.92
N ASN A 101 14.64 -7.09 16.05
CA ASN A 101 14.76 -6.22 14.89
C ASN A 101 16.22 -6.25 14.39
N PRO A 102 16.51 -6.61 13.13
CA PRO A 102 17.87 -6.69 12.64
C PRO A 102 18.63 -5.36 12.79
N THR A 103 19.90 -5.43 13.17
CA THR A 103 20.80 -4.26 13.30
C THR A 103 21.94 -4.28 12.28
N SER A 104 22.04 -5.36 11.51
CA SER A 104 23.00 -5.55 10.41
C SER A 104 22.26 -5.88 9.13
N PRO A 105 22.84 -5.63 7.95
CA PRO A 105 22.23 -6.00 6.68
C PRO A 105 21.88 -7.50 6.62
N VAL A 106 20.62 -7.79 6.30
CA VAL A 106 20.10 -9.15 6.08
C VAL A 106 19.27 -9.16 4.80
N PRO A 107 19.16 -10.28 4.06
CA PRO A 107 18.26 -10.36 2.93
C PRO A 107 16.82 -10.04 3.34
N VAL A 108 16.12 -9.27 2.51
CA VAL A 108 14.68 -9.00 2.68
C VAL A 108 13.90 -9.66 1.56
N SER A 109 12.66 -10.09 1.85
CA SER A 109 11.81 -10.73 0.83
C SER A 109 11.06 -9.74 -0.06
N GLY A 110 10.99 -8.46 0.34
CA GLY A 110 10.46 -7.37 -0.48
C GLY A 110 11.51 -6.67 -1.35
N ALA A 111 11.19 -5.45 -1.77
CA ALA A 111 12.05 -4.67 -2.67
C ALA A 111 13.32 -4.15 -1.97
N GLY A 112 14.45 -4.12 -2.69
CA GLY A 112 15.69 -3.50 -2.19
C GLY A 112 16.79 -4.49 -1.80
N GLY A 113 16.56 -5.80 -1.92
CA GLY A 113 17.60 -6.84 -1.84
C GLY A 113 18.06 -7.14 -0.41
N ALA A 114 18.68 -6.17 0.26
CA ALA A 114 19.12 -6.29 1.64
C ALA A 114 18.56 -5.14 2.50
N PHE A 115 18.24 -5.48 3.74
CA PHE A 115 17.88 -4.55 4.80
C PHE A 115 19.00 -3.53 5.02
N ASP A 116 18.61 -2.25 5.10
CA ASP A 116 19.48 -1.14 5.48
C ASP A 116 19.07 -0.66 6.89
N PRO A 117 19.89 -0.96 7.92
CA PRO A 117 19.58 -0.56 9.29
C PRO A 117 19.44 0.95 9.47
N SER A 118 20.19 1.76 8.73
CA SER A 118 20.16 3.21 8.87
C SER A 118 18.89 3.79 8.26
N ALA A 119 18.52 3.33 7.06
CA ALA A 119 17.31 3.77 6.40
C ALA A 119 16.04 3.29 7.14
N ALA A 120 16.08 2.10 7.75
CA ALA A 120 15.01 1.61 8.62
C ALA A 120 14.88 2.42 9.91
N ALA A 121 16.01 2.76 10.57
CA ALA A 121 15.99 3.60 11.77
C ALA A 121 15.44 5.01 11.49
N GLU A 122 15.75 5.58 10.31
CA GLU A 122 15.19 6.86 9.88
C GLU A 122 13.67 6.75 9.62
N ALA A 123 13.22 5.68 8.96
CA ALA A 123 11.82 5.46 8.64
C ALA A 123 10.95 5.13 9.88
N HIS A 124 11.53 4.46 10.88
CA HIS A 124 10.80 3.93 12.02
C HIS A 124 11.28 4.53 13.35
N GLN A 125 11.29 5.85 13.42
CA GLN A 125 11.70 6.57 14.63
C GLN A 125 10.73 6.37 15.78
N PHE A 126 11.26 6.24 16.99
CA PHE A 126 10.45 6.24 18.20
C PHE A 126 9.86 7.63 18.45
N ASP A 127 8.54 7.71 18.47
CA ASP A 127 7.82 8.92 18.87
C ASP A 127 7.78 9.02 20.40
N SER A 128 8.62 9.91 20.93
CA SER A 128 8.70 10.24 22.36
C SER A 128 7.59 11.18 22.84
N THR A 129 6.85 11.78 21.91
CA THR A 129 5.69 12.64 22.21
C THR A 129 4.39 11.85 22.27
N ALA A 130 4.43 10.55 21.97
CA ALA A 130 3.26 9.71 21.86
C ALA A 130 2.60 9.40 23.22
N THR A 131 1.28 9.60 23.31
CA THR A 131 0.46 9.04 24.39
C THR A 131 0.04 7.62 24.01
N ARG A 132 0.50 6.64 24.78
CA ARG A 132 0.23 5.21 24.57
C ARG A 132 -0.83 4.75 25.58
N GLU A 133 -2.03 4.48 25.09
CA GLU A 133 -3.17 4.07 25.94
C GLU A 133 -3.11 2.58 26.30
N ARG A 134 -2.50 1.78 25.43
CA ARG A 134 -2.13 0.38 25.68
C ARG A 134 -0.72 0.17 25.17
N GLN A 135 0.06 -0.60 25.92
CA GLN A 135 1.47 -0.84 25.61
C GLN A 135 1.77 -2.32 25.60
N SER A 136 2.58 -2.75 24.65
CA SER A 136 3.04 -4.14 24.54
C SER A 136 1.91 -5.17 24.58
N VAL A 137 0.75 -4.86 24.01
CA VAL A 137 -0.41 -5.76 23.98
C VAL A 137 -0.35 -6.69 22.77
N HIS A 138 -0.96 -7.85 22.92
CA HIS A 138 -1.38 -8.65 21.79
C HIS A 138 -2.66 -8.08 21.17
N ILE A 139 -2.73 -8.14 19.84
CA ILE A 139 -3.96 -7.86 19.10
C ILE A 139 -4.49 -9.20 18.60
N ARG A 140 -5.41 -9.78 19.35
CA ARG A 140 -5.94 -11.13 19.16
C ARG A 140 -7.23 -11.10 18.37
N SER A 141 -7.32 -11.88 17.30
CA SER A 141 -8.53 -12.01 16.51
C SER A 141 -9.63 -12.72 17.32
N SER A 142 -10.76 -12.05 17.54
CA SER A 142 -11.91 -12.64 18.27
C SER A 142 -12.57 -13.79 17.50
N ARG A 143 -12.19 -14.03 16.24
CA ARG A 143 -12.74 -15.09 15.39
C ARG A 143 -12.07 -16.43 15.62
N ASP A 144 -10.75 -16.44 15.74
CA ASP A 144 -9.91 -17.64 15.70
C ASP A 144 -8.80 -17.64 16.75
N GLY A 145 -8.71 -16.61 17.60
CA GLY A 145 -7.80 -16.55 18.74
C GLY A 145 -6.33 -16.28 18.40
N ARG A 146 -6.00 -16.10 17.12
CA ARG A 146 -4.63 -15.83 16.66
C ARG A 146 -4.24 -14.37 16.83
N CYS A 147 -2.96 -14.12 17.09
CA CYS A 147 -2.39 -12.80 17.27
C CYS A 147 -1.81 -12.25 15.97
N LEU A 148 -1.83 -10.92 15.84
CA LEU A 148 -1.04 -10.24 14.82
C LEU A 148 0.45 -10.49 15.07
N SER A 149 1.21 -10.66 13.99
CA SER A 149 2.67 -10.86 14.05
C SER A 149 3.37 -10.11 12.92
N VAL A 150 4.58 -9.64 13.16
CA VAL A 150 5.39 -8.88 12.19
C VAL A 150 6.73 -9.57 11.98
N ASP A 151 7.06 -9.88 10.73
CA ASP A 151 8.41 -10.28 10.34
C ASP A 151 9.18 -9.05 9.84
N PRO A 152 10.17 -8.54 10.59
CA PRO A 152 10.91 -7.33 10.22
C PRO A 152 11.74 -7.47 8.93
N THR A 153 11.88 -8.68 8.38
CA THR A 153 12.60 -8.96 7.12
C THR A 153 11.67 -9.13 5.91
N ALA A 154 10.35 -9.13 6.13
CA ALA A 154 9.38 -9.39 5.08
C ALA A 154 8.99 -8.15 4.23
N GLY A 155 9.65 -7.02 4.49
CA GLY A 155 9.40 -5.74 3.83
C GLY A 155 10.44 -5.37 2.79
N ASP A 156 10.51 -4.07 2.49
CA ASP A 156 11.59 -3.49 1.71
C ASP A 156 12.85 -3.23 2.56
N PHE A 157 13.90 -2.69 1.93
CA PHE A 157 15.17 -2.38 2.61
C PHE A 157 15.03 -1.46 3.83
N ARG A 158 13.93 -0.70 3.94
CA ARG A 158 13.63 0.19 5.09
C ARG A 158 12.65 -0.43 6.08
N GLN A 159 12.25 -1.67 5.87
CA GLN A 159 11.18 -2.35 6.60
C GLN A 159 9.78 -1.77 6.38
N ASN A 160 9.58 -1.02 5.30
CA ASN A 160 8.23 -0.69 4.87
C ASN A 160 7.61 -1.88 4.14
N LEU A 161 6.28 -1.85 4.04
CA LEU A 161 5.50 -2.84 3.28
C LEU A 161 5.61 -4.27 3.85
N ILE A 162 5.93 -4.42 5.13
CA ILE A 162 5.92 -5.74 5.79
C ILE A 162 4.47 -6.24 5.90
N PRO A 163 4.12 -7.42 5.38
CA PRO A 163 2.82 -8.03 5.61
C PRO A 163 2.60 -8.34 7.10
N VAL A 164 1.39 -8.13 7.60
CA VAL A 164 1.05 -8.45 9.00
C VAL A 164 0.49 -9.86 9.08
N GLY A 165 1.26 -10.78 9.66
CA GLY A 165 0.92 -12.19 9.80
C GLY A 165 -0.16 -12.46 10.85
N MET A 166 -0.73 -13.67 10.81
CA MET A 166 -1.58 -14.25 11.83
C MET A 166 -0.90 -15.49 12.42
N ALA A 167 -0.50 -15.44 13.68
CA ALA A 167 0.21 -16.53 14.36
C ALA A 167 -0.53 -16.97 15.64
N GLU A 168 -0.14 -18.11 16.20
CA GLU A 168 -0.49 -18.43 17.58
C GLU A 168 0.14 -17.37 18.50
N CYS A 169 -0.61 -16.97 19.53
CA CYS A 169 -0.16 -15.96 20.47
C CYS A 169 1.00 -16.50 21.31
N ASP A 170 2.07 -15.73 21.40
CA ASP A 170 3.26 -16.03 22.19
C ASP A 170 3.67 -14.77 22.97
N ASP A 171 3.49 -14.83 24.30
CA ASP A 171 3.70 -13.72 25.22
C ASP A 171 5.17 -13.23 25.25
N GLU A 172 6.13 -14.10 24.87
CA GLU A 172 7.55 -13.77 24.81
C GLU A 172 7.95 -13.20 23.44
N ASP A 173 7.13 -13.38 22.40
CA ASP A 173 7.46 -12.99 21.04
C ASP A 173 7.24 -11.49 20.80
N ALA A 174 8.34 -10.73 20.76
CA ALA A 174 8.31 -9.29 20.49
C ALA A 174 7.65 -8.91 19.14
N ARG A 175 7.62 -9.83 18.16
CA ARG A 175 6.94 -9.63 16.87
C ARG A 175 5.43 -9.47 16.99
N GLN A 176 4.86 -9.90 18.13
CA GLN A 176 3.42 -9.93 18.38
C GLN A 176 2.96 -8.85 19.35
N LYS A 177 3.86 -7.94 19.74
CA LYS A 177 3.58 -6.86 20.69
C LYS A 177 3.33 -5.53 19.96
N PHE A 178 2.24 -4.87 20.32
CA PHE A 178 1.82 -3.62 19.73
C PHE A 178 1.47 -2.59 20.80
N ASP A 179 1.71 -1.32 20.49
CA ASP A 179 1.23 -0.18 21.25
C ASP A 179 0.02 0.44 20.54
N ILE A 180 -0.94 0.93 21.32
CA ILE A 180 -2.07 1.72 20.84
C ILE A 180 -1.83 3.19 21.19
N VAL A 181 -1.52 4.00 20.16
CA VAL A 181 -1.12 5.40 20.31
C VAL A 181 -2.26 6.33 19.89
N THR A 182 -2.79 7.10 20.83
CA THR A 182 -3.96 7.98 20.61
C THR A 182 -3.59 9.42 20.26
N THR A 183 -2.40 9.86 20.62
CA THR A 183 -1.82 11.17 20.22
C THR A 183 -0.30 11.05 20.09
N GLY A 184 0.32 11.92 19.31
CA GLY A 184 1.78 12.01 19.12
C GLY A 184 2.13 12.81 17.86
N LYS A 185 3.40 12.78 17.44
CA LYS A 185 3.88 13.38 16.19
C LYS A 185 3.06 12.89 14.99
N HIS A 186 2.79 11.59 14.95
CA HIS A 186 2.11 10.96 13.81
C HIS A 186 0.59 10.81 13.98
N ASN A 187 0.01 11.36 15.06
CA ASN A 187 -1.43 11.34 15.32
C ASN A 187 -1.83 12.59 16.12
N ASP A 188 -2.46 13.55 15.44
CA ASP A 188 -2.89 14.81 16.07
C ASP A 188 -4.07 14.67 17.07
N GLY A 189 -4.63 13.47 17.22
CA GLY A 189 -5.72 13.16 18.16
C GLY A 189 -7.10 13.68 17.75
N ARG A 190 -7.21 14.51 16.70
CA ARG A 190 -8.44 15.24 16.39
C ARG A 190 -9.57 14.34 15.91
N LEU A 191 -9.22 13.17 15.40
CA LEU A 191 -10.18 12.19 14.91
C LEU A 191 -10.66 11.18 15.96
N GLY A 192 -10.13 11.23 17.19
CA GLY A 192 -10.43 10.23 18.22
C GLY A 192 -10.10 8.81 17.75
N LYS A 193 -8.96 8.66 17.08
CA LYS A 193 -8.47 7.41 16.49
C LYS A 193 -7.07 7.13 17.00
N ALA A 194 -6.66 5.87 16.90
CA ALA A 194 -5.35 5.42 17.32
C ALA A 194 -4.51 4.92 16.14
N LEU A 195 -3.20 5.03 16.28
CA LEU A 195 -2.23 4.24 15.53
C LEU A 195 -2.05 2.89 16.24
N VAL A 196 -1.86 1.83 15.45
CA VAL A 196 -1.40 0.53 15.94
C VAL A 196 0.07 0.41 15.58
N VAL A 197 0.95 0.43 16.58
CA VAL A 197 2.40 0.55 16.39
C VAL A 197 3.08 -0.74 16.82
N SER A 198 3.93 -1.33 15.98
CA SER A 198 4.73 -2.49 16.41
C SER A 198 5.76 -2.07 17.45
N VAL A 199 5.82 -2.81 18.56
CA VAL A 199 6.85 -2.57 19.59
C VAL A 199 8.24 -2.92 19.06
N LEU A 200 8.36 -3.99 18.27
CA LEU A 200 9.63 -4.47 17.74
C LEU A 200 10.31 -3.45 16.82
N MET A 201 9.57 -2.96 15.83
CA MET A 201 10.14 -2.21 14.72
C MET A 201 9.58 -0.80 14.56
N LYS A 202 8.71 -0.34 15.47
CA LYS A 202 8.17 1.03 15.56
C LYS A 202 7.41 1.53 14.33
N GLY A 203 7.13 0.67 13.35
CA GLY A 203 6.22 0.95 12.25
C GLY A 203 4.76 0.96 12.69
N CYS A 204 3.92 1.60 11.88
CA CYS A 204 2.48 1.70 12.04
C CYS A 204 1.75 0.74 11.09
N LEU A 205 0.70 0.11 11.57
CA LEU A 205 -0.25 -0.62 10.72
C LEU A 205 -0.86 0.35 9.71
N SER A 206 -0.85 -0.03 8.43
CA SER A 206 -1.26 0.83 7.32
C SER A 206 -2.14 0.07 6.34
N PHE A 207 -3.11 0.78 5.76
CA PHE A 207 -3.97 0.26 4.70
C PHE A 207 -3.78 1.04 3.38
N ASP A 208 -3.37 0.34 2.32
CA ASP A 208 -3.35 0.89 0.96
C ASP A 208 -4.25 0.08 0.03
N GLY A 209 -5.46 0.60 -0.22
CA GLY A 209 -6.44 -0.02 -1.10
C GLY A 209 -6.07 -0.02 -2.59
N ARG A 210 -4.97 0.63 -2.99
CA ARG A 210 -4.46 0.62 -4.38
C ARG A 210 -3.57 -0.59 -4.66
N ARG A 211 -3.08 -1.26 -3.62
CA ARG A 211 -2.25 -2.46 -3.73
C ARG A 211 -3.09 -3.66 -4.14
N GLU A 212 -2.42 -4.70 -4.62
CA GLU A 212 -3.07 -5.94 -4.99
C GLU A 212 -3.74 -6.61 -3.79
N LYS A 213 -4.77 -7.41 -4.07
CA LYS A 213 -5.51 -8.11 -3.02
C LYS A 213 -4.57 -9.05 -2.25
N GLY A 214 -4.51 -8.86 -0.94
CA GLY A 214 -3.62 -9.62 -0.05
C GLY A 214 -2.36 -8.87 0.33
N ASP A 215 -2.10 -7.71 -0.29
CA ASP A 215 -0.97 -6.83 0.01
C ASP A 215 -1.44 -5.40 0.39
N THR A 216 -2.71 -5.27 0.75
CA THR A 216 -3.34 -4.00 1.11
C THR A 216 -3.11 -3.58 2.55
N VAL A 217 -2.52 -4.45 3.37
CA VAL A 217 -2.34 -4.27 4.82
C VAL A 217 -0.91 -4.58 5.19
N THR A 218 -0.18 -3.57 5.65
CA THR A 218 1.26 -3.68 5.92
C THR A 218 1.66 -2.88 7.15
N MET A 219 2.82 -3.19 7.72
CA MET A 219 3.55 -2.23 8.54
C MET A 219 4.27 -1.25 7.62
N PHE A 220 4.17 0.03 7.96
CA PHE A 220 4.78 1.12 7.22
C PHE A 220 5.27 2.18 8.20
N SER A 221 6.21 3.01 7.78
CA SER A 221 6.61 4.18 8.54
C SER A 221 5.40 5.00 9.00
N CYS A 222 5.40 5.39 10.27
CA CYS A 222 4.31 6.17 10.86
C CYS A 222 4.19 7.54 10.16
N GLY A 223 2.96 7.98 9.94
CA GLY A 223 2.65 9.18 9.17
C GLY A 223 2.61 9.01 7.66
N GLY A 224 2.69 7.77 7.16
CA GLY A 224 2.38 7.42 5.76
C GLY A 224 3.43 7.80 4.72
N ARG A 225 4.57 8.36 5.13
CA ARG A 225 5.74 8.61 4.26
C ARG A 225 6.80 7.56 4.52
N ALA A 226 7.37 6.98 3.46
CA ALA A 226 8.33 5.87 3.56
C ALA A 226 9.62 6.21 4.35
N ALA A 227 9.92 7.49 4.55
CA ALA A 227 11.13 7.98 5.23
C ALA A 227 10.89 8.46 6.68
N GLY A 228 9.68 8.32 7.23
CA GLY A 228 9.41 8.74 8.63
C GLY A 228 9.15 10.24 8.83
N ASP A 229 9.16 11.02 7.75
CA ASP A 229 8.90 12.46 7.73
C ASP A 229 7.41 12.83 7.58
N GLY A 230 6.53 11.83 7.64
CA GLY A 230 5.09 12.02 7.58
C GLY A 230 4.52 12.56 8.89
N GLU A 231 3.33 13.17 8.81
CA GLU A 231 2.59 13.68 9.96
C GLU A 231 1.46 12.70 10.31
N THR A 232 0.20 13.12 10.28
CA THR A 232 -0.97 12.25 10.47
C THR A 232 -1.44 11.70 9.12
N ASP A 233 -1.62 10.38 9.03
CA ASP A 233 -2.11 9.70 7.83
C ASP A 233 -3.38 8.88 8.09
N ASN A 234 -4.43 9.12 7.29
CA ASN A 234 -5.73 8.49 7.45
C ASN A 234 -5.71 6.97 7.15
N ALA A 235 -4.73 6.46 6.42
CA ALA A 235 -4.60 5.03 6.17
C ALA A 235 -4.04 4.26 7.37
N GLN A 236 -3.50 4.96 8.37
CA GLN A 236 -2.94 4.37 9.59
C GLN A 236 -3.79 4.60 10.85
N LEU A 237 -4.87 5.36 10.74
CA LEU A 237 -5.75 5.68 11.87
C LEU A 237 -6.94 4.72 11.98
N TYR A 238 -7.08 4.10 13.15
CA TYR A 238 -8.13 3.13 13.46
C TYR A 238 -9.03 3.62 14.62
N PRO A 239 -10.36 3.38 14.57
CA PRO A 239 -11.25 3.66 15.70
C PRO A 239 -10.77 2.95 16.97
N PHE A 240 -10.74 3.71 18.06
CA PHE A 240 -10.41 3.19 19.38
C PHE A 240 -11.07 4.09 20.42
N ASP A 241 -11.81 3.49 21.35
CA ASP A 241 -12.60 4.18 22.37
C ASP A 241 -12.10 3.89 23.80
N GLY A 242 -10.92 3.29 23.93
CA GLY A 242 -10.33 2.90 25.22
C GLY A 242 -10.77 1.52 25.71
N SER A 243 -11.66 0.83 24.99
CA SER A 243 -12.07 -0.54 25.31
C SER A 243 -11.02 -1.58 24.89
N ASP A 244 -11.15 -2.79 25.44
CA ASP A 244 -10.26 -3.91 25.10
C ASP A 244 -10.66 -4.61 23.80
N ASP A 245 -11.73 -4.17 23.14
CA ASP A 245 -12.14 -4.66 21.83
C ASP A 245 -12.05 -3.54 20.80
N MET A 246 -11.45 -3.81 19.64
CA MET A 246 -11.41 -2.85 18.55
C MET A 246 -11.75 -3.45 17.19
N VAL A 247 -12.27 -2.61 16.31
CA VAL A 247 -12.42 -2.94 14.89
C VAL A 247 -11.38 -2.15 14.12
N LEU A 248 -10.49 -2.87 13.44
CA LEU A 248 -9.46 -2.29 12.59
C LEU A 248 -10.09 -1.79 11.27
N ALA A 249 -10.85 -0.70 11.34
CA ALA A 249 -11.43 -0.02 10.17
C ALA A 249 -10.64 1.26 9.87
N PRO A 250 -9.73 1.28 8.88
CA PRO A 250 -8.89 2.45 8.62
C PRO A 250 -9.75 3.66 8.25
N ALA A 251 -9.36 4.86 8.70
CA ALA A 251 -10.09 6.09 8.43
C ALA A 251 -10.22 6.37 6.93
N SER A 252 -9.17 6.06 6.15
CA SER A 252 -9.17 6.14 4.69
C SER A 252 -10.22 5.23 4.02
N GLY A 253 -10.64 4.15 4.70
CA GLY A 253 -11.69 3.24 4.26
C GLY A 253 -13.11 3.73 4.49
N LYS A 254 -13.30 4.88 5.15
CA LYS A 254 -14.60 5.57 5.38
C LYS A 254 -15.70 4.66 5.94
N GLY A 255 -15.33 3.69 6.79
CA GLY A 255 -16.28 2.73 7.38
C GLY A 255 -16.74 1.61 6.45
N HIS A 256 -16.26 1.56 5.21
CA HIS A 256 -16.56 0.48 4.26
C HIS A 256 -15.51 -0.64 4.30
N VAL A 257 -14.29 -0.35 4.73
CA VAL A 257 -13.19 -1.31 4.80
C VAL A 257 -12.87 -1.64 6.25
N CYS A 258 -12.79 -2.94 6.54
CA CYS A 258 -12.36 -3.49 7.81
C CYS A 258 -11.22 -4.48 7.54
N LEU A 259 -10.19 -4.44 8.37
CA LEU A 259 -9.14 -5.44 8.39
C LEU A 259 -9.64 -6.64 9.21
N VAL A 260 -9.36 -7.85 8.74
CA VAL A 260 -9.83 -9.09 9.36
C VAL A 260 -8.76 -10.17 9.27
N ALA A 261 -8.74 -11.08 10.24
CA ALA A 261 -7.86 -12.24 10.20
C ALA A 261 -8.14 -13.08 8.93
N GLY A 262 -7.13 -13.15 8.05
CA GLY A 262 -7.07 -14.06 6.93
C GLY A 262 -6.42 -15.39 7.31
N PRO A 263 -6.25 -16.33 6.36
CA PRO A 263 -5.64 -17.62 6.65
C PRO A 263 -4.19 -17.49 7.13
N GLU A 264 -3.39 -16.62 6.53
CA GLU A 264 -1.97 -16.44 6.87
C GLU A 264 -1.64 -15.06 7.41
N ARG A 265 -2.40 -14.05 7.02
CA ARG A 265 -2.12 -12.63 7.27
C ARG A 265 -3.40 -11.84 7.44
N LEU A 266 -3.27 -10.64 7.99
CA LEU A 266 -4.33 -9.64 8.05
C LEU A 266 -4.71 -9.19 6.64
N VAL A 267 -6.00 -9.10 6.34
CA VAL A 267 -6.50 -8.74 5.00
C VAL A 267 -7.64 -7.74 5.08
N SER A 268 -7.81 -6.92 4.04
CA SER A 268 -8.96 -6.01 3.93
C SER A 268 -10.22 -6.72 3.41
N ARG A 269 -11.38 -6.40 3.99
CA ARG A 269 -12.72 -6.85 3.57
C ARG A 269 -13.73 -5.73 3.79
N HIS A 270 -14.96 -5.92 3.30
CA HIS A 270 -16.04 -4.98 3.63
C HIS A 270 -16.42 -5.06 5.10
N CYS A 271 -16.66 -3.93 5.75
CA CYS A 271 -17.22 -3.90 7.10
C CYS A 271 -18.65 -4.46 7.10
N ARG A 272 -18.96 -5.35 8.05
CA ARG A 272 -20.28 -5.98 8.20
C ARG A 272 -20.77 -5.84 9.62
N GLN A 273 -21.73 -4.93 9.83
CA GLN A 273 -22.29 -4.68 11.17
C GLN A 273 -22.88 -5.94 11.82
N SER A 274 -23.58 -6.77 11.06
CA SER A 274 -24.14 -8.05 11.53
C SER A 274 -23.08 -9.09 11.93
N ARG A 275 -21.81 -8.86 11.58
CA ARG A 275 -20.67 -9.74 11.89
C ARG A 275 -19.55 -8.97 12.60
N LYS A 276 -19.83 -7.82 13.22
CA LYS A 276 -18.82 -6.96 13.87
C LYS A 276 -17.89 -7.76 14.79
N LYS A 277 -18.44 -8.64 15.64
CA LYS A 277 -17.66 -9.53 16.52
C LYS A 277 -16.68 -10.45 15.79
N LYS A 278 -16.98 -10.88 14.56
CA LYS A 278 -16.07 -11.71 13.73
C LYS A 278 -15.02 -10.90 12.98
N GLN A 279 -15.11 -9.57 13.04
CA GLN A 279 -14.19 -8.61 12.44
C GLN A 279 -13.51 -7.75 13.52
N ALA A 280 -13.70 -8.11 14.79
CA ALA A 280 -13.12 -7.45 15.93
C ALA A 280 -11.83 -8.16 16.35
N PHE A 281 -11.01 -7.40 17.04
CA PHE A 281 -9.80 -7.85 17.70
C PHE A 281 -9.88 -7.44 19.16
N GLU A 282 -9.41 -8.31 20.02
CA GLU A 282 -9.24 -8.09 21.44
C GLU A 282 -7.80 -7.62 21.69
N LEU A 283 -7.64 -6.62 22.53
CA LEU A 283 -6.37 -6.15 23.06
C LEU A 283 -6.12 -6.93 24.35
N VAL A 284 -5.07 -7.74 24.35
CA VAL A 284 -4.74 -8.61 25.48
C VAL A 284 -3.40 -8.16 26.05
N ASP A 285 -3.41 -7.74 27.31
CA ASP A 285 -2.19 -7.38 28.02
C ASP A 285 -1.27 -8.60 28.18
N VAL A 286 0.03 -8.36 28.05
CA VAL A 286 1.08 -9.37 28.12
C VAL A 286 1.95 -8.99 29.32
N PHE A 287 2.02 -9.85 30.33
CA PHE A 287 2.69 -9.60 31.61
C PHE A 287 4.05 -10.29 31.69
#